data_AF-A0A1V5JYY0-F1
#
_entry.id   AF-A0A1V5JYY0-F1
#
_cell.length_a   1.000
_cell.length_b   1.000
_cell.length_c   1.000
_cell.angle_alpha   90.00
_cell.angle_beta   90.00
_cell.angle_gamma   90.00
#
_symmetry.space_group_name_H-M   'P 1'
#
loop_
_entity.id
_entity.type
_entity.pdbx_description
1 polymer ?
#
loop_
_entity_poly.entity_id
_entity_poly.type
_entity_poly.pdbx_seq_one_letter_code
_entity_poly.pdbx_strand_id
1 'polypeptide(L)'
;MKFDSIPTTVAAVFAHIVDEVARLSATRLITWEPKQLLSLIDSTEATVDKHFIFSDIVELAYAQRRDDPHMAELCVQVGRRHIDEFADIRLPLQVECYGLLPPVRTFTYVATVLGEERRFEEAIGVCQVGLQHDLGNRTVNRLKSMANWFKIHARDCMGSTTL
;
A
#
# COMPACT_ATOMS: atom_id res chain seq x y z
N MET A 1 42.58 -5.06 -9.74
CA MET A 1 41.63 -5.91 -10.47
C MET A 1 40.77 -5.03 -11.34
N LYS A 2 40.97 -5.08 -12.66
CA LYS A 2 40.16 -4.37 -13.65
C LYS A 2 39.02 -5.32 -14.04
N PHE A 3 37.78 -4.86 -13.91
CA PHE A 3 36.62 -5.59 -14.45
C PHE A 3 36.62 -5.36 -15.95
N ASP A 4 37.19 -6.30 -16.69
CA ASP A 4 37.13 -6.32 -18.14
C ASP A 4 35.68 -6.62 -18.57
N SER A 5 35.10 -5.65 -19.28
CA SER A 5 34.11 -5.80 -20.35
C SER A 5 32.97 -6.80 -20.11
N ILE A 6 31.84 -6.30 -19.58
CA ILE A 6 30.55 -7.00 -19.71
C ILE A 6 30.29 -7.20 -21.22
N PRO A 7 30.01 -8.43 -21.70
CA PRO A 7 29.74 -8.66 -23.11
C PRO A 7 28.60 -7.75 -23.57
N THR A 8 28.80 -7.04 -24.67
CA THR A 8 27.85 -6.06 -25.24
C THR A 8 26.43 -6.63 -25.37
N THR A 9 26.31 -7.95 -25.54
CA THR A 9 25.06 -8.71 -25.57
C THR A 9 24.33 -8.78 -24.23
N VAL A 10 25.01 -8.91 -23.08
CA VAL A 10 24.34 -8.97 -21.77
C VAL A 10 23.83 -7.60 -21.35
N ALA A 11 24.60 -6.54 -21.61
CA ALA A 11 24.17 -5.18 -21.38
C ALA A 11 23.01 -4.79 -22.31
N ALA A 12 23.03 -5.23 -23.57
CA ALA A 12 21.94 -5.02 -24.52
C ALA A 12 20.67 -5.80 -24.15
N VAL A 13 20.80 -7.04 -23.67
CA VAL A 13 19.65 -7.83 -23.19
C VAL A 13 19.07 -7.21 -21.92
N PHE A 14 19.91 -6.77 -20.98
CA PHE A 14 19.43 -6.11 -19.76
C PHE A 14 18.78 -4.75 -20.08
N ALA A 15 19.38 -3.96 -20.97
CA ALA A 15 18.79 -2.71 -21.43
C ALA A 15 17.46 -2.96 -22.16
N HIS A 16 17.36 -4.02 -22.97
CA HIS A 16 16.12 -4.38 -23.66
C HIS A 16 15.05 -4.87 -22.68
N ILE A 17 15.40 -5.64 -21.65
CA ILE A 17 14.47 -6.05 -20.59
C ILE A 17 14.03 -4.84 -19.77
N VAL A 18 14.94 -3.94 -19.40
CA VAL A 18 14.62 -2.72 -18.66
C VAL A 18 13.74 -1.79 -19.52
N ASP A 19 14.03 -1.66 -20.82
CA ASP A 19 13.24 -0.87 -21.76
C ASP A 19 11.87 -1.50 -22.03
N GLU A 20 11.78 -2.83 -22.12
CA GLU A 20 10.51 -3.55 -22.30
C GLU A 20 9.67 -3.51 -21.03
N VAL A 21 10.26 -3.65 -19.83
CA VAL A 21 9.57 -3.45 -18.56
C VAL A 21 9.14 -2.00 -18.40
N ALA A 22 9.97 -1.03 -18.77
CA ALA A 22 9.62 0.38 -18.77
C ALA A 22 8.53 0.70 -19.79
N ARG A 23 8.54 0.04 -20.96
CA ARG A 23 7.52 0.17 -22.00
C ARG A 23 6.20 -0.46 -21.56
N LEU A 24 6.21 -1.65 -20.95
CA LEU A 24 5.04 -2.28 -20.34
C LEU A 24 4.48 -1.43 -19.19
N SER A 25 5.36 -0.77 -18.42
CA SER A 25 4.98 0.18 -17.37
C SER A 25 4.43 1.50 -17.94
N ALA A 26 4.97 1.99 -19.05
CA ALA A 26 4.58 3.24 -19.70
C ALA A 26 3.33 3.11 -20.58
N THR A 27 2.98 1.91 -21.03
CA THR A 27 1.87 1.71 -21.98
C THR A 27 0.53 1.45 -21.30
N ARG A 28 0.35 1.54 -19.97
CA ARG A 28 -0.98 1.42 -19.33
C ARG A 28 -1.81 0.23 -19.89
N LEU A 29 -1.15 -0.90 -20.19
CA LEU A 29 -1.74 -2.02 -20.95
C LEU A 29 -1.97 -3.27 -20.11
N ILE A 30 -1.73 -3.20 -18.81
CA ILE A 30 -2.43 -4.04 -17.86
C ILE A 30 -3.09 -3.13 -16.85
N THR A 31 -4.15 -2.42 -17.26
CA THR A 31 -5.14 -1.92 -16.32
C THR A 31 -5.84 -3.15 -15.77
N TRP A 32 -5.30 -3.73 -14.71
CA TRP A 32 -6.02 -4.78 -14.02
C TRP A 32 -7.30 -4.15 -13.49
N GLU A 33 -8.44 -4.64 -13.97
CA GLU A 33 -9.72 -4.24 -13.42
C GLU A 33 -9.74 -4.62 -11.94
N PRO A 34 -10.32 -3.80 -11.05
CA PRO A 34 -10.36 -4.07 -9.61
C PRO A 34 -10.83 -5.50 -9.26
N LYS A 35 -11.75 -6.06 -10.05
CA LYS A 35 -12.24 -7.44 -9.91
C LYS A 35 -11.19 -8.50 -10.24
N GLN A 36 -10.34 -8.27 -11.22
CA GLN A 36 -9.26 -9.19 -11.57
C GLN A 36 -8.20 -9.23 -10.47
N LEU A 37 -7.90 -8.07 -9.89
CA LEU A 37 -6.99 -7.93 -8.74
C LEU A 37 -7.52 -8.63 -7.50
N LEU A 38 -8.81 -8.46 -7.19
CA LEU A 38 -9.47 -9.15 -6.07
C LEU A 38 -9.48 -10.68 -6.28
N SER A 39 -9.80 -11.15 -7.49
CA SER A 39 -9.75 -12.58 -7.80
C SER A 39 -8.33 -13.16 -7.68
N LEU A 40 -7.30 -12.38 -8.00
CA LEU A 40 -5.91 -12.80 -7.86
C LEU A 40 -5.55 -12.99 -6.38
N ILE A 41 -5.92 -12.05 -5.51
CA ILE A 41 -5.76 -12.16 -4.06
C ILE A 41 -6.41 -13.44 -3.54
N ASP A 42 -7.67 -13.68 -3.92
CA ASP A 42 -8.46 -14.81 -3.43
C ASP A 42 -7.88 -16.17 -3.87
N SER A 43 -7.23 -16.21 -5.04
CA SER A 43 -6.60 -17.43 -5.57
C SER A 43 -5.17 -17.68 -5.07
N THR A 44 -4.55 -16.70 -4.39
CA THR A 44 -3.15 -16.79 -3.96
C THR A 44 -3.08 -17.41 -2.57
N GLU A 45 -2.58 -18.64 -2.45
CA GLU A 45 -2.44 -19.33 -1.15
C GLU A 45 -1.25 -18.81 -0.35
N ALA A 46 -0.18 -18.40 -1.03
CA ALA A 46 1.04 -17.93 -0.39
C ALA A 46 0.84 -16.56 0.28
N THR A 47 0.94 -16.54 1.61
CA THR A 47 0.73 -15.37 2.45
C THR A 47 1.67 -14.20 2.10
N VAL A 48 2.91 -14.51 1.71
CA VAL A 48 3.90 -13.51 1.31
C VAL A 48 3.58 -12.91 -0.07
N ASP A 49 3.17 -13.72 -1.03
CA ASP A 49 2.78 -13.22 -2.35
C ASP A 49 1.53 -12.32 -2.24
N LYS A 50 0.56 -12.72 -1.40
CA LYS A 50 -0.59 -11.89 -1.04
C LYS A 50 -0.18 -10.50 -0.56
N HIS A 51 0.85 -10.38 0.29
CA HIS A 51 1.35 -9.08 0.76
C HIS A 51 1.71 -8.15 -0.40
N PHE A 52 2.49 -8.64 -1.36
CA PHE A 52 2.96 -7.84 -2.48
C PHE A 52 1.81 -7.45 -3.41
N ILE A 53 0.90 -8.40 -3.69
CA ILE A 53 -0.31 -8.14 -4.48
C ILE A 53 -1.16 -7.05 -3.80
N PHE A 54 -1.44 -7.19 -2.50
CA PHE A 54 -2.16 -6.18 -1.73
C PHE A 54 -1.47 -4.81 -1.79
N SER A 55 -0.14 -4.79 -1.60
CA SER A 55 0.63 -3.55 -1.62
C SER A 55 0.52 -2.86 -2.97
N ASP A 56 0.75 -3.57 -4.08
CA ASP A 56 0.72 -3.01 -5.43
C ASP A 56 -0.65 -2.42 -5.77
N ILE A 57 -1.73 -3.12 -5.41
CA ILE A 57 -3.10 -2.63 -5.65
C ILE A 57 -3.37 -1.36 -4.84
N VAL A 58 -3.03 -1.36 -3.55
CA VAL A 58 -3.25 -0.20 -2.67
C VAL A 58 -2.42 1.00 -3.12
N GLU A 59 -1.19 0.79 -3.56
CA GLU A 59 -0.33 1.86 -4.07
C GLU A 59 -0.87 2.48 -5.35
N LEU A 60 -1.31 1.64 -6.29
CA LEU A 60 -1.93 2.09 -7.54
C LEU A 60 -3.22 2.85 -7.29
N ALA A 61 -4.10 2.29 -6.46
CA ALA A 61 -5.38 2.89 -6.08
C ALA A 61 -5.17 4.23 -5.37
N TYR A 62 -4.26 4.28 -4.39
CA TYR A 62 -3.92 5.51 -3.69
C TYR A 62 -3.38 6.59 -4.64
N ALA A 63 -2.54 6.22 -5.61
CA ALA A 63 -1.98 7.18 -6.56
C ALA A 63 -3.06 7.88 -7.42
N GLN A 64 -4.13 7.16 -7.78
CA GLN A 64 -5.18 7.66 -8.68
C GLN A 64 -6.44 8.18 -7.96
N ARG A 65 -6.56 7.97 -6.64
CA ARG A 65 -7.75 8.28 -5.83
C ARG A 65 -8.34 9.69 -5.96
N ARG A 66 -7.52 10.68 -6.34
CA ARG A 66 -7.96 12.08 -6.47
C ARG A 66 -8.69 12.35 -7.77
N ASP A 67 -8.37 11.57 -8.80
CA ASP A 67 -8.91 11.71 -10.15
C ASP A 67 -10.09 10.76 -10.38
N ASP A 68 -10.15 9.65 -9.65
CA ASP A 68 -11.23 8.65 -9.71
C ASP A 68 -11.72 8.23 -8.31
N PRO A 69 -12.98 8.54 -7.93
CA PRO A 69 -13.57 8.08 -6.68
C PRO A 69 -13.58 6.57 -6.49
N HIS A 70 -13.65 5.78 -7.57
CA HIS A 70 -13.59 4.31 -7.48
C HIS A 70 -12.22 3.84 -7.00
N MET A 71 -11.15 4.59 -7.31
CA MET A 71 -9.80 4.29 -6.83
C MET A 71 -9.63 4.64 -5.35
N ALA A 72 -10.34 5.66 -4.85
CA ALA A 72 -10.41 5.90 -3.40
C ALA A 72 -11.10 4.74 -2.68
N GLU A 73 -12.27 4.31 -3.18
CA GLU A 73 -13.01 3.17 -2.63
C GLU A 73 -12.19 1.89 -2.67
N LEU A 74 -11.55 1.58 -3.81
CA LEU A 74 -10.70 0.41 -3.96
C LEU A 74 -9.52 0.42 -2.99
N CYS A 75 -8.87 1.58 -2.82
CA CYS A 75 -7.78 1.74 -1.87
C CYS A 75 -8.22 1.37 -0.45
N VAL A 76 -9.41 1.79 -0.03
CA VAL A 76 -9.96 1.47 1.28
C VAL A 76 -10.36 0.00 1.37
N GLN A 77 -11.06 -0.53 0.35
CA GLN A 77 -11.55 -1.91 0.33
C GLN A 77 -10.40 -2.92 0.40
N VAL A 78 -9.45 -2.83 -0.52
CA VAL A 78 -8.30 -3.75 -0.60
C VAL A 78 -7.36 -3.52 0.57
N GLY A 79 -7.15 -2.25 0.96
CA GLY A 79 -6.30 -1.93 2.09
C GLY A 79 -6.83 -2.45 3.41
N ARG A 80 -8.15 -2.47 3.64
CA ARG A 80 -8.75 -3.10 4.82
C ARG A 80 -8.50 -4.59 4.86
N ARG A 81 -8.74 -5.30 3.76
CA ARG A 81 -8.43 -6.73 3.66
C ARG A 81 -6.96 -7.02 3.99
N HIS A 82 -6.06 -6.23 3.42
CA HIS A 82 -4.64 -6.38 3.73
C HIS A 82 -4.34 -6.13 5.22
N ILE A 83 -4.94 -5.10 5.84
CA ILE A 83 -4.77 -4.82 7.27
C ILE A 83 -5.30 -5.97 8.13
N ASP A 84 -6.47 -6.51 7.81
CA ASP A 84 -7.10 -7.60 8.55
C ASP A 84 -6.27 -8.89 8.45
N GLU A 85 -5.70 -9.19 7.29
CA GLU A 85 -4.83 -10.33 7.05
C GLU A 85 -3.37 -10.08 7.53
N PHE A 86 -3.00 -8.84 7.87
CA PHE A 86 -1.60 -8.48 8.10
C PHE A 86 -0.96 -9.19 9.30
N ALA A 87 -1.76 -9.50 10.33
CA ALA A 87 -1.27 -10.22 11.51
C ALA A 87 -0.67 -11.58 11.15
N ASP A 88 -1.30 -12.29 10.21
CA ASP A 88 -0.86 -13.60 9.72
C ASP A 88 0.25 -13.46 8.66
N ILE A 89 0.26 -12.35 7.92
CA ILE A 89 1.30 -12.03 6.92
C ILE A 89 2.64 -11.64 7.55
N ARG A 90 2.61 -10.92 8.67
CA ARG A 90 3.79 -10.21 9.20
C ARG A 90 4.99 -11.12 9.46
N LEU A 91 4.79 -12.24 10.14
CA LEU A 91 5.87 -13.15 10.52
C LEU A 91 6.48 -13.86 9.30
N PRO A 92 5.68 -14.51 8.41
CA PRO A 92 6.18 -15.06 7.15
C PRO A 92 6.95 -14.04 6.32
N LEU A 93 6.41 -12.83 6.18
CA LEU A 93 7.05 -11.75 5.43
C LEU A 93 8.40 -11.34 6.02
N GLN A 94 8.48 -11.23 7.35
CA GLN A 94 9.73 -10.91 8.04
C GLN A 94 10.79 -12.00 7.84
N VAL A 95 10.41 -13.28 7.84
CA VAL A 95 11.32 -14.40 7.58
C VAL A 95 11.86 -14.33 6.15
N GLU A 96 10.98 -14.12 5.16
CA GLU A 96 11.37 -13.98 3.75
C GLU A 96 12.33 -12.81 3.54
N CYS A 97 12.12 -11.72 4.27
CA CYS A 97 12.92 -10.50 4.18
C CYS A 97 14.11 -10.48 5.17
N TYR A 98 14.74 -11.64 5.42
CA TYR A 98 15.96 -11.78 6.23
C TYR A 98 15.86 -11.19 7.65
N GLY A 99 14.69 -11.32 8.28
CA GLY A 99 14.41 -10.81 9.62
C GLY A 99 13.97 -9.35 9.68
N LEU A 100 13.89 -8.66 8.53
CA LEU A 100 13.44 -7.27 8.45
C LEU A 100 12.05 -7.19 7.84
N LEU A 101 11.21 -6.27 8.30
CA LEU A 101 9.92 -6.02 7.66
C LEU A 101 10.10 -4.97 6.55
N PRO A 102 9.63 -5.23 5.31
CA PRO A 102 9.66 -4.21 4.27
C PRO A 102 8.73 -3.04 4.63
N PRO A 103 8.87 -1.87 3.97
CA PRO A 103 7.99 -0.74 4.21
C PRO A 103 6.53 -1.04 3.85
N VAL A 104 5.67 -1.21 4.86
CA VAL A 104 4.23 -1.45 4.65
C VAL A 104 3.46 -0.13 4.68
N ARG A 105 3.10 0.41 3.52
CA ARG A 105 2.45 1.73 3.38
C ARG A 105 0.93 1.68 3.50
N THR A 106 0.31 0.51 3.40
CA THR A 106 -1.14 0.31 3.40
C THR A 106 -1.86 1.06 4.52
N PHE A 107 -1.40 0.92 5.77
CA PHE A 107 -1.97 1.61 6.92
C PHE A 107 -2.03 3.14 6.71
N THR A 108 -0.94 3.72 6.22
CA THR A 108 -0.86 5.17 5.99
C THR A 108 -1.75 5.61 4.83
N TYR A 109 -1.84 4.81 3.78
CA TYR A 109 -2.63 5.15 2.59
C TYR A 109 -4.12 5.09 2.89
N VAL A 110 -4.58 3.99 3.48
CA VAL A 110 -5.99 3.82 3.89
C VAL A 110 -6.40 4.93 4.86
N ALA A 111 -5.59 5.21 5.88
CA ALA A 111 -5.90 6.26 6.84
C ALA A 111 -5.95 7.66 6.17
N THR A 112 -5.10 7.92 5.18
CA THR A 112 -5.17 9.17 4.40
C THR A 112 -6.46 9.26 3.60
N VAL A 113 -6.86 8.22 2.88
CA VAL A 113 -8.10 8.23 2.07
C VAL A 113 -9.33 8.44 2.96
N LEU A 114 -9.43 7.69 4.07
CA LEU A 114 -10.51 7.86 5.06
C LEU A 114 -10.54 9.28 5.63
N GLY A 115 -9.37 9.88 5.88
CA GLY A 115 -9.25 11.26 6.33
C GLY A 115 -9.72 12.29 5.28
N GLU A 116 -9.37 12.07 4.01
CA GLU A 116 -9.85 12.90 2.88
C GLU A 116 -11.38 12.83 2.75
N GLU A 117 -11.98 11.68 3.05
CA GLU A 117 -13.44 11.45 3.10
C GLU A 117 -14.11 11.90 4.41
N ARG A 118 -13.37 12.51 5.34
CA ARG A 118 -13.84 12.90 6.69
C ARG A 118 -14.36 11.76 7.56
N ARG A 119 -13.97 10.51 7.26
CA ARG A 119 -14.28 9.31 8.04
C ARG A 119 -13.24 9.14 9.16
N PHE A 120 -13.17 10.13 10.04
CA PHE A 120 -12.04 10.28 10.97
C PHE A 120 -11.94 9.16 12.00
N GLU A 121 -13.06 8.64 12.50
CA GLU A 121 -13.09 7.53 13.46
C GLU A 121 -12.48 6.27 12.85
N GLU A 122 -12.83 5.97 11.59
CA GLU A 122 -12.28 4.84 10.85
C GLU A 122 -10.79 5.04 10.55
N ALA A 123 -10.39 6.27 10.18
CA ALA A 123 -8.98 6.61 9.96
C ALA A 123 -8.12 6.46 11.23
N ILE A 124 -8.66 6.83 12.39
CA ILE A 124 -8.03 6.62 13.71
C ILE A 124 -7.87 5.12 13.98
N GLY A 125 -8.92 4.33 13.74
CA GLY A 125 -8.88 2.87 13.92
C GLY A 125 -7.75 2.23 13.11
N VAL A 126 -7.64 2.56 11.82
CA VAL A 126 -6.54 2.08 10.96
C VAL A 126 -5.17 2.48 11.52
N CYS A 127 -5.02 3.72 11.99
CA CYS A 127 -3.77 4.16 12.61
C CYS A 127 -3.45 3.38 13.88
N GLN A 128 -4.44 3.06 14.71
CA GLN A 128 -4.26 2.29 15.94
C GLN A 128 -3.84 0.85 15.64
N VAL A 129 -4.46 0.19 14.67
CA VAL A 129 -4.06 -1.16 14.24
C VAL A 129 -2.62 -1.13 13.71
N GLY A 130 -2.27 -0.17 12.86
CA GLY A 130 -0.90 -0.02 12.36
C GLY A 130 0.15 0.17 13.46
N LEU A 131 -0.21 0.84 14.57
CA LEU A 131 0.67 1.03 15.72
C LEU A 131 0.85 -0.22 16.60
N GLN A 132 0.02 -1.24 16.43
CA GLN A 132 0.18 -2.54 17.11
C GLN A 132 1.24 -3.42 16.44
N HIS A 133 1.62 -3.07 15.21
CA HIS A 133 2.67 -3.78 14.47
C HIS A 133 4.01 -3.06 14.61
N ASP A 134 5.10 -3.83 14.58
CA ASP A 134 6.48 -3.32 14.56
C ASP A 134 6.84 -2.78 13.16
N LEU A 135 6.07 -1.78 12.71
CA LEU A 135 6.33 -1.07 11.46
C LEU A 135 7.51 -0.13 11.69
N GLY A 136 8.44 -0.04 10.73
CA GLY A 136 9.64 0.80 10.89
C GLY A 136 9.33 2.24 11.34
N ASN A 137 10.27 2.85 12.09
CA ASN A 137 10.10 4.13 12.81
C ASN A 137 9.39 5.25 12.02
N ARG A 138 9.68 5.40 10.73
CA ARG A 138 9.04 6.43 9.88
C ARG A 138 7.53 6.23 9.76
N THR A 139 7.08 4.99 9.60
CA THR A 139 5.66 4.64 9.49
C THR A 139 4.95 4.88 10.82
N VAL A 140 5.53 4.41 11.94
CA VAL A 140 4.98 4.62 13.28
C VAL A 140 4.81 6.10 13.61
N ASN A 141 5.84 6.92 13.35
CA ASN A 141 5.75 8.36 13.60
C ASN A 141 4.67 9.04 12.75
N ARG A 142 4.53 8.63 11.48
CA ARG A 142 3.47 9.14 10.62
C ARG A 142 2.07 8.77 11.13
N LEU A 143 1.86 7.52 11.54
CA LEU A 143 0.57 7.05 12.07
C LEU A 143 0.18 7.76 13.38
N LYS A 144 1.15 8.01 14.28
CA LYS A 144 0.91 8.81 15.50
C LYS A 144 0.42 10.23 15.17
N SER A 145 1.12 10.91 14.26
CA SER A 145 0.76 12.26 13.84
C SER A 145 -0.62 12.30 13.18
N MET A 146 -0.92 11.33 12.31
CA MET A 146 -2.23 11.22 11.65
C MET A 146 -3.36 10.97 12.64
N ALA A 147 -3.21 10.00 13.55
CA ALA A 147 -4.22 9.72 14.58
C ALA A 147 -4.52 10.95 15.45
N ASN A 148 -3.49 11.73 15.82
CA ASN A 148 -3.69 12.95 16.57
C ASN A 148 -4.42 14.02 15.75
N TRP A 149 -4.03 14.21 14.49
CA TRP A 149 -4.69 15.14 13.58
C TRP A 149 -6.18 14.80 13.41
N PHE A 150 -6.51 13.53 13.15
CA PHE A 150 -7.90 13.08 13.01
C PHE A 150 -8.73 13.31 14.30
N LYS A 151 -8.15 13.07 15.48
CA LYS A 151 -8.83 13.33 16.76
C LYS A 151 -9.21 14.80 16.97
N ILE A 152 -8.38 15.72 16.50
CA ILE A 152 -8.68 17.16 16.56
C ILE A 152 -9.85 17.47 15.62
N HIS A 153 -9.77 17.05 14.37
CA HIS A 153 -10.76 17.41 13.33
C HIS A 153 -12.11 16.69 13.49
N ALA A 154 -12.13 15.50 14.09
CA ALA A 154 -13.36 14.81 14.45
C ALA A 154 -14.19 15.61 15.47
N ARG A 155 -13.53 16.25 16.45
CA ARG A 155 -14.20 17.10 17.45
C ARG A 155 -14.81 18.34 16.80
N ASP A 156 -14.11 18.95 15.86
CA ASP A 156 -14.57 20.15 15.16
C ASP A 156 -15.82 19.86 14.31
N CYS A 157 -15.94 18.64 13.75
CA CYS A 157 -17.12 18.22 12.99
C CYS A 157 -18.35 17.98 13.89
N MET A 158 -18.16 17.44 15.10
CA MET A 158 -19.26 17.21 16.06
C MET A 158 -19.70 18.48 16.81
N GLY A 159 -18.82 19.48 16.94
CA GLY A 159 -19.13 20.76 17.58
C GLY A 159 -20.04 21.70 16.76
N SER A 160 -20.30 21.38 15.48
CA SER A 160 -21.11 22.20 14.58
C SER A 160 -22.62 21.88 14.61
N THR A 161 -23.08 20.94 15.44
CA THR A 161 -24.50 20.53 15.52
C THR A 161 -25.26 21.17 16.68
N THR A 162 -25.07 22.48 16.89
CA THR A 162 -25.92 23.25 17.81
C THR A 162 -26.50 24.46 17.06
N LEU A 163 -27.70 24.29 16.51
CA LEU A 163 -28.61 25.36 16.12
C LEU A 163 -29.93 25.14 16.86
#